data_AF-G7ZFV5-F1
#
_entry.id   AF-G7ZFV5-F1
#
_cell.length_a   1.000
_cell.length_b   1.000
_cell.length_c   1.000
_cell.angle_alpha   90.00
_cell.angle_beta   90.00
_cell.angle_gamma   90.00
#
_symmetry.space_group_name_H-M   'P 1'
#
loop_
_entity.id
_entity.type
_entity.pdbx_description
1 polymer ?
#
loop_
_entity_poly.entity_id
_entity_poly.type
_entity_poly.pdbx_seq_one_letter_code
_entity_poly.pdbx_strand_id
1 'polypeptide(L)'
;MGQVDEAIKTGRRSVEIAEESNHLFSRLFALTHLGWTHIICGQLKASIPALEAALSVGHAIHAPLLLPLVMGGIGYASVLTGNHKSGFAMFENSFALFQQQGGGNGRLHPLGRVPQVLIWYAEALATTGEMDAASQAANDGLEIANSTSQTSLASRAENFLKTFSSWPIRTTHADHQRITIG
;
A
#
# COMPACT_ATOMS: atom_id res chain seq x y z
N MET A 1 0.86 19.75 14.19
CA MET A 1 -0.57 19.84 13.77
C MET A 1 -0.72 20.68 12.51
N GLY A 2 -0.21 21.93 12.44
CA GLY A 2 -0.36 22.77 11.24
C GLY A 2 0.14 22.19 9.90
N GLN A 3 1.22 21.41 9.88
CA GLN A 3 1.71 20.77 8.64
C GLN A 3 0.79 19.66 8.12
N VAL A 4 0.10 18.95 9.01
CA VAL A 4 -0.85 17.87 8.63
C VAL A 4 -2.09 18.50 8.00
N ASP A 5 -2.63 19.53 8.62
CA ASP A 5 -3.84 20.20 8.13
C ASP A 5 -3.61 20.84 6.75
N GLU A 6 -2.44 21.48 6.55
CA GLU A 6 -2.08 22.05 5.26
C GLU A 6 -1.84 21.00 4.17
N ALA A 7 -1.23 19.85 4.50
CA ALA A 7 -1.05 18.75 3.56
C ALA A 7 -2.40 18.19 3.09
N ILE A 8 -3.31 17.94 4.03
CA ILE A 8 -4.65 17.44 3.73
C ILE A 8 -5.46 18.47 2.95
N LYS A 9 -5.38 19.75 3.31
CA LYS A 9 -6.05 20.85 2.59
C LYS A 9 -5.56 20.96 1.15
N THR A 10 -4.25 20.86 0.94
CA THR A 10 -3.64 20.85 -0.40
C THR A 10 -4.11 19.64 -1.20
N GLY A 11 -4.14 18.46 -0.59
CA GLY A 11 -4.65 17.24 -1.23
C GLY A 11 -6.12 17.37 -1.66
N ARG A 12 -7.00 17.89 -0.79
CA ARG A 12 -8.40 18.17 -1.17
C ARG A 12 -8.51 19.16 -2.31
N ARG A 13 -7.74 20.24 -2.28
CA ARG A 13 -7.75 21.24 -3.35
C ARG A 13 -7.31 20.63 -4.69
N SER A 14 -6.36 19.70 -4.68
CA SER A 14 -5.96 18.98 -5.89
C SER A 14 -7.09 18.11 -6.45
N VAL A 15 -7.92 17.50 -5.59
CA VAL A 15 -9.10 16.72 -6.02
C VAL A 15 -10.13 17.66 -6.66
N GLU A 16 -10.44 18.79 -6.02
CA GLU A 16 -11.37 19.79 -6.55
C GLU A 16 -10.95 20.28 -7.95
N ILE A 17 -9.68 20.66 -8.13
CA ILE A 17 -9.16 21.10 -9.44
C ILE A 17 -9.27 19.98 -10.48
N ALA A 18 -8.98 18.74 -10.10
CA ALA A 18 -9.10 17.60 -11.01
C ALA A 18 -10.56 17.35 -11.42
N GLU A 19 -11.51 17.52 -10.50
CA GLU A 19 -12.95 17.41 -10.77
C GLU A 19 -13.45 18.55 -11.67
N GLU A 20 -13.04 19.79 -11.40
CA GLU A 20 -13.33 20.96 -12.25
C GLU A 20 -12.82 20.78 -13.68
N SER A 21 -11.67 20.12 -13.85
CA SER A 21 -11.10 19.83 -15.18
C SER A 21 -11.78 18.69 -15.95
N ASN A 22 -12.69 17.95 -15.32
CA ASN A 22 -13.30 16.72 -15.83
C ASN A 22 -12.29 15.68 -16.37
N HIS A 23 -11.03 15.73 -15.91
CA HIS A 23 -9.97 14.84 -16.34
C HIS A 23 -9.85 13.64 -15.39
N LEU A 24 -10.50 12.53 -15.74
CA LEU A 24 -10.65 11.37 -14.86
C LEU A 24 -9.30 10.77 -14.39
N PHE A 25 -8.26 10.81 -15.22
CA PHE A 25 -6.94 10.34 -14.81
C PHE A 25 -6.30 11.27 -13.76
N SER A 26 -6.46 12.60 -13.89
CA SER A 26 -6.01 13.54 -12.86
C SER A 26 -6.78 13.32 -11.56
N ARG A 27 -8.08 13.02 -11.65
CA ARG A 27 -8.91 12.71 -10.49
C ARG A 27 -8.46 11.44 -9.78
N LEU A 28 -8.19 10.37 -10.52
CA LEU A 28 -7.59 9.14 -9.98
C LEU A 28 -6.29 9.43 -9.22
N PHE A 29 -5.38 10.20 -9.83
CA PHE A 29 -4.11 10.58 -9.21
C PHE A 29 -4.32 11.41 -7.93
N ALA A 30 -5.15 12.45 -7.98
CA ALA A 30 -5.40 13.32 -6.84
C ALA A 30 -6.02 12.56 -5.66
N LEU A 31 -7.01 11.70 -5.93
CA LEU A 31 -7.66 10.87 -4.92
C LEU A 31 -6.68 9.86 -4.29
N THR A 32 -5.83 9.23 -5.10
CA THR A 32 -4.78 8.31 -4.63
C THR A 32 -3.83 9.03 -3.65
N HIS A 33 -3.35 10.22 -4.03
CA HIS A 33 -2.41 10.98 -3.20
C HIS A 33 -3.07 11.58 -1.95
N LEU A 34 -4.34 11.98 -2.01
CA LEU A 34 -5.10 12.40 -0.83
C LEU A 34 -5.21 11.24 0.18
N GLY A 35 -5.60 10.06 -0.28
CA GLY A 35 -5.67 8.86 0.55
C GLY A 35 -4.32 8.52 1.20
N TRP A 36 -3.24 8.60 0.44
CA TRP A 36 -1.89 8.42 0.96
C TRP A 36 -1.45 9.48 1.95
N THR A 37 -1.82 10.74 1.72
CA THR A 37 -1.53 11.82 2.67
C THR A 37 -2.21 11.53 4.00
N HIS A 38 -3.47 11.08 3.99
CA HIS A 38 -4.15 10.62 5.19
C HIS A 38 -3.40 9.46 5.88
N ILE A 39 -2.90 8.46 5.13
CA ILE A 39 -2.09 7.36 5.69
C ILE A 39 -0.82 7.89 6.37
N ILE A 40 -0.06 8.73 5.68
CA ILE A 40 1.21 9.31 6.19
C ILE A 40 0.95 10.15 7.45
N CYS A 41 -0.18 10.85 7.50
CA CYS A 41 -0.59 11.64 8.66
C CYS A 41 -1.28 10.81 9.77
N GLY A 42 -1.35 9.47 9.64
CA GLY A 42 -1.97 8.58 10.63
C GLY A 42 -3.50 8.62 10.66
N GLN A 43 -4.15 9.30 9.71
CA GLN A 43 -5.60 9.40 9.59
C GLN A 43 -6.19 8.23 8.79
N LEU A 44 -5.94 7.01 9.26
CA LEU A 44 -6.22 5.76 8.52
C LEU A 44 -7.71 5.59 8.14
N LYS A 45 -8.65 5.92 9.02
CA LYS A 45 -10.08 5.86 8.67
C LYS A 45 -10.45 6.87 7.58
N ALA A 46 -9.81 8.04 7.56
CA ALA A 46 -10.07 9.09 6.59
C ALA A 46 -9.41 8.84 5.24
N SER A 47 -8.39 7.97 5.15
CA SER A 47 -7.79 7.62 3.86
C SER A 47 -8.70 6.74 3.01
N ILE A 48 -9.51 5.89 3.63
CA ILE A 48 -10.29 4.86 2.93
C ILE A 48 -11.25 5.46 1.89
N PRO A 49 -12.10 6.47 2.19
CA PRO A 49 -13.02 7.03 1.20
C PRO A 49 -12.33 7.60 -0.04
N ALA A 50 -11.18 8.28 0.13
CA ALA A 50 -10.42 8.83 -0.99
C ALA A 50 -9.82 7.72 -1.86
N LEU A 51 -9.32 6.64 -1.24
CA LEU A 51 -8.78 5.49 -1.97
C LEU A 51 -9.87 4.67 -2.65
N GLU A 52 -11.04 4.48 -2.05
CA GLU A 52 -12.19 3.81 -2.68
C GLU A 52 -12.70 4.60 -3.89
N ALA A 53 -12.78 5.93 -3.77
CA ALA A 53 -13.10 6.79 -4.90
C ALA A 53 -12.03 6.68 -6.02
N ALA A 54 -10.74 6.63 -5.67
CA ALA A 54 -9.67 6.40 -6.62
C ALA A 54 -9.84 5.04 -7.34
N LEU A 55 -10.12 3.96 -6.59
CA LEU A 55 -10.34 2.62 -7.12
C LEU A 55 -11.52 2.60 -8.10
N SER A 56 -12.63 3.24 -7.74
CA SER A 56 -13.80 3.37 -8.62
C SER A 56 -13.47 4.11 -9.93
N VAL A 57 -12.77 5.25 -9.85
CA VAL A 57 -12.38 6.01 -11.06
C VAL A 57 -11.42 5.19 -11.91
N GLY A 58 -10.43 4.53 -11.31
CA GLY A 58 -9.44 3.74 -12.04
C GLY A 58 -10.06 2.53 -12.77
N HIS A 59 -11.08 1.90 -12.18
CA HIS A 59 -11.89 0.89 -12.88
C HIS A 59 -12.66 1.48 -14.06
N ALA A 60 -13.32 2.64 -13.87
CA ALA A 60 -14.12 3.28 -14.91
C ALA A 60 -13.32 3.70 -16.14
N ILE A 61 -12.05 4.09 -15.97
CA ILE A 61 -11.17 4.51 -17.07
C ILE A 61 -10.22 3.40 -17.56
N HIS A 62 -10.36 2.18 -17.04
CA HIS A 62 -9.47 1.06 -17.35
C HIS A 62 -7.98 1.41 -17.18
N ALA A 63 -7.63 2.11 -16.10
CA ALA A 63 -6.24 2.46 -15.77
C ALA A 63 -5.73 1.57 -14.62
N PRO A 64 -5.34 0.31 -14.90
CA PRO A 64 -4.97 -0.65 -13.86
C PRO A 64 -3.68 -0.25 -13.14
N LEU A 65 -2.87 0.63 -13.73
CA LEU A 65 -1.50 0.94 -13.29
C LEU A 65 -1.39 1.33 -11.81
N LEU A 66 -2.32 2.16 -11.32
CA LEU A 66 -2.32 2.62 -9.94
C LEU A 66 -3.14 1.74 -9.00
N LEU A 67 -3.99 0.86 -9.53
CA LEU A 67 -4.96 0.13 -8.72
C LEU A 67 -4.32 -0.78 -7.66
N PRO A 68 -3.21 -1.51 -7.92
CA PRO A 68 -2.56 -2.30 -6.87
C PRO A 68 -2.16 -1.44 -5.68
N LEU A 69 -1.65 -0.25 -5.97
CA LEU A 69 -1.18 0.68 -4.96
C LEU A 69 -2.31 1.26 -4.12
N VAL A 70 -3.43 1.58 -4.78
CA VAL A 70 -4.67 2.02 -4.13
C VAL A 70 -5.21 0.91 -3.24
N MET A 71 -5.31 -0.32 -3.76
CA MET A 71 -5.75 -1.50 -3.02
C MET A 71 -4.87 -1.79 -1.82
N GLY A 72 -3.54 -1.76 -1.96
CA GLY A 72 -2.60 -1.91 -0.84
C GLY A 72 -2.79 -0.85 0.24
N GLY A 73 -3.06 0.40 -0.13
CA GLY A 73 -3.39 1.47 0.81
C GLY A 73 -4.70 1.24 1.56
N ILE A 74 -5.76 0.79 0.86
CA ILE A 74 -7.05 0.40 1.48
C ILE A 74 -6.82 -0.78 2.44
N GLY A 75 -6.06 -1.78 2.00
CA GLY A 75 -5.71 -2.95 2.78
C GLY A 75 -5.04 -2.57 4.09
N TYR A 76 -4.00 -1.76 4.00
CA TYR A 76 -3.27 -1.23 5.16
C TYR A 76 -4.18 -0.50 6.14
N ALA A 77 -4.92 0.51 5.66
CA ALA A 77 -5.81 1.30 6.51
C ALA A 77 -6.91 0.44 7.14
N SER A 78 -7.43 -0.55 6.41
CA SER A 78 -8.48 -1.45 6.90
C SER A 78 -7.98 -2.37 8.01
N VAL A 79 -6.81 -3.00 7.85
CA VAL A 79 -6.24 -3.86 8.90
C VAL A 79 -5.99 -3.05 10.17
N LEU A 80 -5.27 -1.93 10.06
CA LEU A 80 -4.91 -1.12 11.23
C LEU A 80 -6.12 -0.45 11.91
N THR A 81 -7.28 -0.41 11.26
CA THR A 81 -8.53 0.09 11.85
C THR A 81 -9.49 -1.03 12.31
N GLY A 82 -9.04 -2.29 12.25
CA GLY A 82 -9.72 -3.46 12.82
C GLY A 82 -10.49 -4.31 11.81
N ASN A 83 -10.57 -3.93 10.53
CA ASN A 83 -11.23 -4.72 9.49
C ASN A 83 -10.22 -5.64 8.77
N HIS A 84 -9.69 -6.61 9.50
CA HIS A 84 -8.57 -7.45 9.03
C HIS A 84 -8.93 -8.26 7.78
N LYS A 85 -10.12 -8.90 7.76
CA LYS A 85 -10.56 -9.74 6.64
C LYS A 85 -10.63 -8.96 5.34
N SER A 86 -11.28 -7.80 5.36
CA SER A 86 -11.37 -6.95 4.16
C SER A 86 -10.01 -6.38 3.78
N GLY A 87 -9.19 -6.03 4.78
CA GLY A 87 -7.86 -5.47 4.56
C GLY A 87 -6.91 -6.44 3.86
N PHE A 88 -6.85 -7.69 4.32
CA PHE A 88 -6.02 -8.71 3.67
C PHE A 88 -6.54 -9.11 2.29
N ALA A 89 -7.85 -9.18 2.08
CA ALA A 89 -8.41 -9.38 0.74
C ALA A 89 -7.99 -8.26 -0.25
N MET A 90 -7.83 -7.02 0.22
CA MET A 90 -7.32 -5.93 -0.62
C MET A 90 -5.84 -6.09 -0.96
N PHE A 91 -5.03 -6.60 -0.04
CA PHE A 91 -3.63 -6.95 -0.34
C PHE A 91 -3.54 -8.09 -1.37
N GLU A 92 -4.33 -9.15 -1.22
CA GLU A 92 -4.39 -10.26 -2.17
C GLU A 92 -4.73 -9.77 -3.58
N ASN A 93 -5.78 -8.95 -3.71
CA ASN A 93 -6.16 -8.37 -4.99
C ASN A 93 -5.08 -7.46 -5.58
N SER A 94 -4.40 -6.67 -4.73
CA SER A 94 -3.26 -5.85 -5.14
C SER A 94 -2.13 -6.70 -5.73
N PHE A 95 -1.71 -7.76 -5.03
CA PHE A 95 -0.62 -8.62 -5.48
C PHE A 95 -0.99 -9.41 -6.75
N ALA A 96 -2.23 -9.90 -6.85
CA ALA A 96 -2.72 -10.53 -8.07
C ALA A 96 -2.63 -9.58 -9.27
N LEU A 97 -3.01 -8.31 -9.09
CA LEU A 97 -2.93 -7.32 -10.18
C LEU A 97 -1.50 -6.92 -10.50
N PHE A 98 -0.59 -6.84 -9.51
CA PHE A 98 0.84 -6.67 -9.79
C PHE A 98 1.41 -7.84 -10.61
N GLN A 99 1.01 -9.07 -10.32
CA GLN A 99 1.44 -10.25 -11.07
C GLN A 99 0.92 -10.24 -12.51
N GLN A 100 -0.36 -9.86 -12.70
CA GLN A 100 -0.96 -9.69 -14.03
C GLN A 100 -0.24 -8.60 -14.83
N GLN A 101 0.06 -7.46 -14.20
CA GLN A 101 0.86 -6.40 -14.81
C GLN A 101 2.24 -6.93 -15.19
N GLY A 102 2.88 -7.70 -14.29
CA GLY A 102 4.16 -8.42 -14.42
C GLY A 102 4.37 -9.30 -15.66
N GLY A 103 3.33 -9.48 -16.48
CA GLY A 103 3.33 -10.42 -17.59
C GLY A 103 3.23 -11.88 -17.15
N GLY A 104 2.77 -12.16 -15.92
CA GLY A 104 2.51 -13.52 -15.42
C GLY A 104 3.76 -14.37 -15.11
N ASN A 105 4.97 -13.86 -15.40
CA ASN A 105 6.22 -14.61 -15.30
C ASN A 105 6.97 -14.40 -13.98
N GLY A 106 6.29 -14.02 -12.89
CA GLY A 106 6.91 -13.73 -11.59
C GLY A 106 7.71 -12.41 -11.49
N ARG A 107 8.02 -11.79 -12.64
CA ARG A 107 8.75 -10.51 -12.68
C ARG A 107 7.90 -9.36 -12.16
N LEU A 108 8.41 -8.68 -11.15
CA LEU A 108 7.85 -7.44 -10.63
C LEU A 108 7.92 -6.34 -11.69
N HIS A 109 6.75 -5.85 -12.07
CA HIS A 109 6.57 -4.89 -13.18
C HIS A 109 7.11 -3.48 -12.83
N PRO A 110 7.34 -2.61 -13.84
CA PRO A 110 8.29 -1.49 -13.87
C PRO A 110 7.89 -0.25 -13.05
N LEU A 111 6.97 -0.37 -12.09
CA LEU A 111 6.41 0.79 -11.38
C LEU A 111 7.05 1.09 -10.03
N GLY A 112 7.96 0.25 -9.54
CA GLY A 112 8.65 0.47 -8.27
C GLY A 112 7.72 0.57 -7.04
N ARG A 113 6.42 0.32 -7.17
CA ARG A 113 5.44 0.49 -6.08
C ARG A 113 5.24 -0.75 -5.23
N VAL A 114 5.64 -1.93 -5.71
CA VAL A 114 5.48 -3.18 -4.98
C VAL A 114 6.18 -3.17 -3.61
N PRO A 115 7.42 -2.65 -3.47
CA PRO A 115 8.04 -2.51 -2.15
C PRO A 115 7.19 -1.74 -1.15
N GLN A 116 6.51 -0.66 -1.56
CA GLN A 116 5.64 0.10 -0.66
C GLN A 116 4.46 -0.73 -0.16
N VAL A 117 3.84 -1.54 -1.03
CA VAL A 117 2.71 -2.40 -0.65
C VAL A 117 3.17 -3.57 0.22
N LEU A 118 4.35 -4.15 -0.05
CA LEU A 118 4.94 -5.20 0.78
C LEU A 118 5.28 -4.69 2.18
N ILE A 119 5.81 -3.47 2.31
CA ILE A 119 6.07 -2.85 3.61
C ILE A 119 4.76 -2.64 4.39
N TRP A 120 3.72 -2.14 3.73
CA TRP A 120 2.41 -2.01 4.37
C TRP A 120 1.81 -3.36 4.77
N TYR A 121 1.97 -4.38 3.93
CA TYR A 121 1.52 -5.73 4.23
C TYR A 121 2.27 -6.32 5.43
N ALA A 122 3.59 -6.13 5.50
CA ALA A 122 4.41 -6.53 6.63
C ALA A 122 3.96 -5.85 7.94
N GLU A 123 3.74 -4.54 7.90
CA GLU A 123 3.21 -3.78 9.04
C GLU A 123 1.83 -4.31 9.47
N ALA A 124 0.94 -4.59 8.52
CA ALA A 124 -0.38 -5.15 8.79
C ALA A 124 -0.32 -6.55 9.42
N LEU A 125 0.50 -7.46 8.88
CA LEU A 125 0.74 -8.80 9.44
C LEU A 125 1.31 -8.75 10.85
N ALA A 126 2.21 -7.81 11.12
CA ALA A 126 2.74 -7.64 12.46
C ALA A 126 1.67 -7.20 13.47
N THR A 127 0.70 -6.38 13.05
CA THR A 127 -0.43 -6.00 13.93
C THR A 127 -1.36 -7.16 14.27
N THR A 128 -1.42 -8.20 13.42
CA THR A 128 -2.23 -9.41 13.66
C THR A 128 -1.46 -10.54 14.33
N GLY A 129 -0.16 -10.36 14.63
CA GLY A 129 0.68 -11.35 15.30
C GLY A 129 1.38 -12.33 14.36
N GLU A 130 1.33 -12.09 13.06
CA GLU A 130 1.84 -12.99 12.02
C GLU A 130 3.29 -12.65 11.67
N MET A 131 4.14 -12.76 12.69
CA MET A 131 5.47 -12.17 12.74
C MET A 131 6.44 -12.75 11.70
N ASP A 132 6.37 -14.05 11.42
CA ASP A 132 7.21 -14.70 10.40
C ASP A 132 6.85 -14.20 8.98
N ALA A 133 5.55 -14.14 8.67
CA ALA A 133 5.05 -13.64 7.40
C ALA A 133 5.38 -12.14 7.24
N ALA A 134 5.29 -11.36 8.31
CA ALA A 134 5.64 -9.95 8.32
C ALA A 134 7.12 -9.74 7.96
N SER A 135 8.02 -10.51 8.56
CA SER A 135 9.46 -10.46 8.27
C SER A 135 9.76 -10.84 6.83
N GLN A 136 9.11 -11.89 6.31
CA GLN A 136 9.27 -12.30 4.92
C GLN A 136 8.84 -11.19 3.96
N ALA A 137 7.64 -10.63 4.15
CA ALA A 137 7.13 -9.55 3.31
C ALA A 137 8.05 -8.31 3.33
N ALA A 138 8.61 -7.95 4.48
CA ALA A 138 9.56 -6.85 4.59
C ALA A 138 10.90 -7.14 3.87
N ASN A 139 11.41 -8.37 3.95
CA ASN A 139 12.61 -8.79 3.21
C ASN A 139 12.38 -8.76 1.70
N ASP A 140 11.26 -9.29 1.22
CA ASP A 140 10.89 -9.23 -0.20
C ASP A 140 10.82 -7.77 -0.66
N GLY A 141 10.19 -6.90 0.14
CA GLY A 141 10.13 -5.46 -0.13
C GLY A 141 11.51 -4.80 -0.20
N LEU A 142 12.43 -5.16 0.70
CA LEU A 142 13.81 -4.66 0.74
C LEU A 142 14.61 -5.09 -0.48
N GLU A 143 14.54 -6.37 -0.85
CA GLU A 143 15.25 -6.91 -2.02
C GLU A 143 14.83 -6.18 -3.31
N ILE A 144 13.54 -5.98 -3.48
CA ILE A 144 12.98 -5.29 -4.64
C ILE A 144 13.37 -3.80 -4.61
N ALA A 145 13.30 -3.16 -3.44
CA ALA A 145 13.72 -1.76 -3.30
C ALA A 145 15.21 -1.57 -3.65
N ASN A 146 16.08 -2.50 -3.24
CA ASN A 146 17.51 -2.47 -3.55
C ASN A 146 17.79 -2.70 -5.03
N SER A 147 17.15 -3.70 -5.65
CA SER A 147 17.32 -3.99 -7.08
C SER A 147 16.77 -2.89 -8.00
N THR A 148 15.86 -2.04 -7.48
CA THR A 148 15.29 -0.90 -8.21
C THR A 148 15.84 0.46 -7.74
N SER A 149 16.90 0.48 -6.92
CA SER A 149 17.56 1.70 -6.41
C SER A 149 16.63 2.66 -5.64
N GLN A 150 15.61 2.13 -4.95
CA GLN A 150 14.66 2.90 -4.15
C GLN A 150 15.11 2.98 -2.69
N THR A 151 16.13 3.79 -2.42
CA THR A 151 16.81 3.88 -1.11
C THR A 151 15.87 4.22 0.05
N SER A 152 14.84 5.05 -0.17
CA SER A 152 13.87 5.42 0.88
C SER A 152 13.03 4.23 1.34
N LEU A 153 12.57 3.40 0.40
CA LEU A 153 11.79 2.19 0.70
C LEU A 153 12.68 1.10 1.29
N ALA A 154 13.91 0.95 0.79
CA ALA A 154 14.90 0.06 1.39
C ALA A 154 15.17 0.42 2.85
N SER A 155 15.43 1.71 3.14
CA SER A 155 15.62 2.21 4.50
C SER A 155 14.41 1.95 5.40
N ARG A 156 13.20 2.11 4.87
CA ARG A 156 11.96 1.84 5.62
C ARG A 156 11.81 0.36 5.94
N ALA A 157 12.04 -0.53 4.98
CA ALA A 157 12.00 -1.97 5.20
C ALA A 157 13.08 -2.43 6.20
N GLU A 158 14.29 -1.91 6.11
CA GLU A 158 15.36 -2.18 7.08
C GLU A 158 14.98 -1.72 8.50
N ASN A 159 14.43 -0.52 8.62
CA ASN A 159 14.01 0.01 9.92
C ASN A 159 12.89 -0.84 10.54
N PHE A 160 11.96 -1.32 9.71
CA PHE A 160 10.95 -2.28 10.16
C PHE A 160 11.61 -3.55 10.71
N LEU A 161 12.51 -4.18 9.96
CA LEU A 161 13.21 -5.41 10.36
C LEU A 161 14.08 -5.22 11.63
N LYS A 162 14.77 -4.08 11.76
CA LYS A 162 15.58 -3.72 12.95
C LYS A 162 14.71 -3.51 14.19
N THR A 163 13.56 -2.88 14.03
CA THR A 163 12.61 -2.67 15.14
C THR A 163 11.96 -4.00 15.51
N PHE A 164 11.66 -4.83 14.52
CA PHE A 164 11.05 -6.15 14.69
C PHE A 164 11.93 -7.13 15.48
N SER A 165 13.25 -7.14 15.27
CA SER A 165 14.18 -7.99 16.03
C SER A 165 14.20 -7.70 17.54
N SER A 166 13.63 -6.56 17.96
CA SER A 166 13.47 -6.16 19.36
C SER A 166 12.09 -6.49 19.97
N TRP A 167 11.15 -7.04 19.19
CA TRP A 167 9.78 -7.32 19.66
C TRP A 167 9.72 -8.68 20.39
N PRO A 168 8.92 -8.81 21.49
CA PRO A 168 8.73 -10.11 22.14
C PRO A 168 7.94 -11.03 21.20
N ILE A 169 8.52 -12.18 20.85
CA ILE A 169 7.91 -13.20 19.99
C ILE A 169 6.57 -13.63 20.61
N ARG A 170 5.46 -13.34 19.91
CA ARG A 170 4.15 -13.95 20.16
C ARG A 170 3.78 -14.74 18.91
N THR A 171 3.92 -16.06 18.98
CA THR A 171 3.58 -16.95 17.87
C THR A 171 2.07 -17.16 17.82
N THR A 172 1.43 -16.68 16.76
CA THR A 172 0.13 -17.17 16.30
C THR A 172 0.29 -17.64 14.86
N HIS A 173 0.19 -18.95 14.64
CA HIS A 173 0.26 -19.56 13.31
C HIS A 173 -1.03 -19.29 12.54
N ALA A 174 -0.91 -18.58 11.42
CA ALA A 174 -1.88 -18.59 10.33
C ALA A 174 -1.12 -18.95 9.05
N ASP A 175 -1.57 -20.00 8.35
CA ASP A 175 -1.01 -20.43 7.06
C ASP A 175 -1.35 -19.40 5.98
N HIS A 176 -0.36 -18.61 5.55
CA HIS A 176 -0.47 -17.76 4.36
C HIS A 176 0.40 -18.30 3.23
N GLN A 177 -0.19 -18.37 2.04
CA GLN A 177 0.49 -18.85 0.84
C GLN A 177 1.69 -17.96 0.50
N ARG A 178 2.82 -18.61 0.18
CA ARG A 178 4.04 -17.94 -0.28
C ARG A 178 3.75 -17.13 -1.54
N ILE A 179 4.03 -15.83 -1.50
CA ILE A 179 4.24 -15.05 -2.72
C ILE A 179 5.53 -15.59 -3.35
N THR A 180 5.40 -16.37 -4.41
CA THR A 180 6.56 -16.99 -5.06
C THR A 180 7.16 -15.98 -6.02
N ILE A 181 8.30 -15.41 -5.63
CA ILE A 181 9.18 -14.63 -6.51
C ILE A 181 9.95 -15.61 -7.41
N GLY A 182 9.58 -15.62 -8.69
CA GLY A 182 10.25 -16.35 -9.76
C GLY A 182 10.74 -15.40 -10.84
#